data_AF-A0A2A2SF93-F1
#
_entry.id   AF-A0A2A2SF93-F1
#
_cell.length_a   1.000
_cell.length_b   1.000
_cell.length_c   1.000
_cell.angle_alpha   90.00
_cell.angle_beta   90.00
_cell.angle_gamma   90.00
#
_symmetry.space_group_name_H-M   'P 1'
#
loop_
_entity.id
_entity.type
_entity.pdbx_description
1 polymer ?
#
loop_
_entity_poly.entity_id
_entity_poly.type
_entity_poly.pdbx_seq_one_letter_code
_entity_poly.pdbx_strand_id
1 'polypeptide(L)'
;MAKDTLGRIHRVRSLQLTLARADEARAHAQVASEAAMSARIAQLAAAVAPTSGGAATLLAQSHYRERLHKSAQVAANRLAMAEAEAERAVEGARAAKRDQSAVEKLLERARLEALRREARSLEDQPHHKKRHGPC
;
A
#
# COMPACT_ATOMS: atom_id res chain seq x y z
N MET A 1 16.47 -18.54 -16.36
CA MET A 1 16.29 -17.14 -16.83
C MET A 1 17.61 -16.40 -16.76
N ALA A 2 17.91 -15.52 -17.72
CA ALA A 2 19.13 -14.72 -17.69
C ALA A 2 19.10 -13.68 -16.54
N LYS A 3 20.26 -13.45 -15.90
CA LYS A 3 20.44 -12.50 -14.78
C LYS A 3 19.90 -11.10 -15.10
N ASP A 4 20.09 -10.64 -16.34
CA ASP A 4 19.62 -9.33 -16.82
C ASP A 4 18.08 -9.25 -16.92
N THR A 5 17.42 -10.36 -17.20
CA THR A 5 15.96 -10.44 -17.21
C THR A 5 15.40 -10.38 -15.79
N LEU A 6 16.00 -11.10 -14.83
CA LEU A 6 15.63 -11.00 -13.41
C LEU A 6 15.87 -9.59 -12.85
N GLY A 7 16.98 -8.95 -13.24
CA GLY A 7 17.27 -7.56 -12.85
C GLY A 7 16.23 -6.58 -13.39
N ARG A 8 15.77 -6.74 -14.63
CA ARG A 8 14.67 -5.95 -15.21
C ARG A 8 13.36 -6.16 -14.45
N ILE A 9 12.99 -7.42 -14.19
CA ILE A 9 11.78 -7.76 -13.44
C ILE A 9 11.84 -7.16 -12.03
N HIS A 10 12.97 -7.25 -11.35
CA HIS A 10 13.16 -6.65 -10.03
C HIS A 10 12.88 -5.15 -10.03
N ARG A 11 13.46 -4.40 -10.98
CA ARG A 11 13.19 -2.95 -11.11
C ARG A 11 11.71 -2.65 -11.26
N VAL A 12 11.00 -3.40 -12.12
CA VAL A 12 9.56 -3.23 -12.31
C VAL A 12 8.79 -3.55 -11.02
N ARG A 13 9.12 -4.65 -10.33
CA ARG A 13 8.47 -5.00 -9.05
C ARG A 13 8.71 -3.97 -7.96
N SER A 14 9.92 -3.40 -7.87
CA SER A 14 10.20 -2.30 -6.96
C SER A 14 9.35 -1.07 -7.26
N LEU A 15 9.20 -0.70 -8.54
CA LEU A 15 8.30 0.41 -8.95
C LEU A 15 6.84 0.12 -8.63
N GLN A 16 6.39 -1.12 -8.83
CA GLN A 16 5.02 -1.51 -8.49
C GLN A 16 4.78 -1.48 -6.98
N LEU A 17 5.76 -1.85 -6.15
CA LEU A 17 5.64 -1.72 -4.70
C LEU A 17 5.55 -0.25 -4.28
N THR A 18 6.33 0.65 -4.87
CA THR A 18 6.25 2.08 -4.52
C THR A 18 4.91 2.68 -4.92
N LEU A 19 4.37 2.29 -6.09
CA LEU A 19 3.04 2.68 -6.53
C LEU A 19 1.96 2.16 -5.56
N ALA A 20 1.99 0.87 -5.22
CA ALA A 20 1.00 0.28 -4.32
C ALA A 20 1.03 0.91 -2.91
N ARG A 21 2.22 1.26 -2.40
CA ARG A 21 2.35 2.02 -1.14
C ARG A 21 1.80 3.44 -1.24
N ALA A 22 1.96 4.08 -2.39
CA ALA A 22 1.37 5.40 -2.62
C ALA A 22 -0.16 5.31 -2.69
N ASP A 23 -0.70 4.26 -3.30
CA ASP A 23 -2.15 3.98 -3.31
C ASP A 23 -2.69 3.75 -1.89
N GLU A 24 -2.00 2.93 -1.09
CA GLU A 24 -2.32 2.71 0.33
C GLU A 24 -2.36 4.03 1.11
N ALA A 25 -1.34 4.87 0.96
CA ALA A 25 -1.29 6.18 1.63
C ALA A 25 -2.43 7.11 1.19
N ARG A 26 -2.76 7.13 -0.11
CA ARG A 26 -3.90 7.90 -0.64
C ARG A 26 -5.23 7.40 -0.08
N ALA A 27 -5.42 6.09 -0.01
CA ALA A 27 -6.66 5.51 0.51
C ALA A 27 -6.85 5.83 2.00
N HIS A 28 -5.79 5.77 2.81
CA HIS A 28 -5.84 6.21 4.21
C HIS A 28 -6.15 7.70 4.36
N ALA A 29 -5.58 8.55 3.51
CA ALA A 29 -5.92 9.98 3.50
C ALA A 29 -7.39 10.22 3.15
N GLN A 30 -7.96 9.43 2.23
CA GLN A 30 -9.38 9.49 1.88
C GLN A 30 -10.25 9.09 3.08
N VAL A 31 -9.94 7.98 3.76
CA VAL A 31 -10.66 7.55 4.98
C VAL A 31 -10.66 8.67 6.03
N ALA A 32 -9.50 9.29 6.27
CA ALA A 32 -9.38 10.39 7.23
C ALA A 32 -10.25 11.60 6.83
N SER A 33 -10.28 11.95 5.54
CA SER A 33 -11.13 13.04 5.02
C SER A 33 -12.62 12.74 5.19
N GLU A 34 -13.07 11.53 4.85
CA GLU A 34 -14.48 11.14 5.00
C GLU A 34 -14.90 11.04 6.46
N ALA A 35 -14.02 10.55 7.34
CA ALA A 35 -14.27 10.50 8.78
C ALA A 35 -14.42 11.91 9.37
N ALA A 36 -13.58 12.86 8.96
CA ALA A 36 -13.69 14.26 9.36
C ALA A 36 -15.00 14.90 8.87
N MET A 37 -15.43 14.60 7.64
CA MET A 37 -16.70 15.07 7.10
C MET A 37 -17.90 14.50 7.87
N SER A 38 -17.88 13.20 8.19
CA SER A 38 -18.90 12.54 9.00
C SER A 38 -19.01 13.17 10.40
N ALA A 39 -17.87 13.38 11.07
CA ALA A 39 -17.83 14.04 12.37
C ALA A 39 -18.41 15.47 12.33
N ARG A 40 -18.11 16.22 11.27
CA ARG A 40 -18.65 17.58 11.07
C ARG A 40 -20.16 17.56 10.90
N ILE A 41 -20.71 16.62 10.15
CA ILE A 41 -22.17 16.48 10.00
C ILE A 41 -22.82 16.13 11.34
N ALA A 42 -22.21 15.26 12.14
CA ALA A 42 -22.70 14.93 13.48
C ALA A 42 -22.73 16.17 14.40
N GLN A 43 -21.70 17.01 14.37
CA GLN A 43 -21.68 18.28 15.10
C GLN A 43 -22.79 19.24 14.64
N LEU A 44 -23.01 19.37 13.33
CA LEU A 44 -24.10 20.18 12.79
C LEU A 44 -25.48 19.64 13.22
N ALA A 45 -25.66 18.31 13.21
CA ALA A 45 -26.91 17.69 13.64
C ALA A 45 -27.21 17.94 15.13
N ALA A 46 -26.17 17.93 15.99
CA ALA A 46 -26.29 18.28 17.40
C ALA A 46 -26.65 19.76 17.59
N ALA A 47 -26.08 20.66 16.79
CA ALA A 47 -26.37 22.10 16.86
C ALA A 47 -27.81 22.46 16.46
N VAL A 48 -28.46 21.65 15.61
CA VAL A 48 -29.87 21.82 15.20
C VAL A 48 -30.79 20.89 16.02
N ALA A 49 -30.43 20.60 17.28
CA ALA A 49 -31.33 19.95 18.22
C ALA A 49 -32.56 20.84 18.47
N PRO A 50 -33.77 20.25 18.63
CA PRO A 50 -34.97 21.04 18.91
C PRO A 50 -34.79 21.79 20.22
N THR A 51 -34.99 23.11 20.17
CA THR A 51 -35.02 23.99 21.33
C THR A 51 -36.38 24.67 21.39
N SER A 52 -36.80 25.14 22.57
CA SER A 52 -38.00 25.97 22.65
C SER A 52 -37.86 27.20 21.75
N GLY A 53 -38.94 27.55 21.03
CA GLY A 53 -38.92 28.62 20.04
C GLY A 53 -40.27 28.80 19.37
N GLY A 54 -40.40 29.87 18.58
CA GLY A 54 -41.61 30.13 17.80
C GLY A 54 -41.81 29.09 16.69
N ALA A 55 -43.04 28.99 16.17
CA ALA A 55 -43.41 28.01 15.13
C ALA A 55 -42.50 28.07 13.89
N ALA A 56 -42.08 29.26 13.46
CA ALA A 56 -41.15 29.43 12.34
C ALA A 56 -39.76 28.83 12.62
N THR A 57 -39.25 28.98 13.86
CA THR A 57 -37.97 28.40 14.28
C THR A 57 -38.04 26.87 14.30
N LEU A 58 -39.15 26.30 14.80
CA LEU A 58 -39.37 24.85 14.83
C LEU A 58 -39.49 24.25 13.42
N LEU A 59 -40.17 24.93 12.49
CA LEU A 59 -40.25 24.53 11.08
C LEU A 59 -38.88 24.60 10.39
N ALA A 60 -38.07 25.63 10.66
CA ALA A 60 -36.72 25.73 10.13
C ALA A 60 -35.83 24.60 10.68
N GLN A 61 -35.88 24.33 11.99
CA GLN A 61 -35.14 23.24 12.62
C GLN A 61 -35.50 21.88 12.04
N SER A 62 -36.79 21.58 11.83
CA SER A 62 -37.21 20.30 11.23
C SER A 62 -36.66 20.11 9.81
N HIS A 63 -36.74 21.14 8.98
CA HIS A 63 -36.22 21.12 7.61
C HIS A 63 -34.70 20.89 7.57
N TYR A 64 -33.92 21.60 8.39
CA TYR A 64 -32.47 21.40 8.43
C TYR A 64 -32.07 20.04 8.99
N ARG A 65 -32.80 19.52 9.99
CA ARG A 65 -32.57 18.16 10.53
C ARG A 65 -32.78 17.08 9.48
N GLU A 66 -33.86 17.17 8.69
CA GLU A 66 -34.12 16.21 7.62
C GLU A 66 -32.97 16.20 6.59
N ARG A 67 -32.51 17.38 6.18
CA ARG A 67 -31.37 17.52 5.25
C ARG A 67 -30.07 16.99 5.83
N LEU A 68 -29.80 17.25 7.11
CA LEU A 68 -28.61 16.75 7.80
C LEU A 68 -28.65 15.23 7.96
N HIS A 69 -29.83 14.64 8.22
CA HIS A 69 -29.98 13.20 8.30
C HIS A 69 -29.68 12.51 6.96
N LYS A 70 -30.21 13.04 5.85
CA LYS A 70 -29.89 12.57 4.50
C LYS A 70 -28.39 12.70 4.20
N SER A 71 -27.79 13.82 4.58
CA SER A 71 -26.36 14.07 4.38
C SER A 71 -25.49 13.12 5.22
N ALA A 72 -25.89 12.82 6.45
CA ALA A 72 -25.20 11.89 7.33
C ALA A 72 -25.21 10.46 6.76
N GLN A 73 -26.34 10.03 6.21
CA GLN A 73 -26.42 8.71 5.56
C GLN A 73 -25.49 8.61 4.34
N VAL A 74 -25.42 9.66 3.51
CA VAL A 74 -24.49 9.71 2.38
C VAL A 74 -23.03 9.70 2.85
N ALA A 75 -22.69 10.47 3.89
CA ALA A 75 -21.34 10.51 4.43
C ALA A 75 -20.93 9.18 5.07
N ALA A 76 -21.84 8.50 5.76
CA ALA A 76 -21.60 7.16 6.32
C ALA A 76 -21.31 6.15 5.20
N ASN A 77 -22.08 6.18 4.11
CA ASN A 77 -21.84 5.30 2.96
C ASN A 77 -20.48 5.59 2.30
N ARG A 78 -20.10 6.86 2.16
CA ARG A 78 -18.79 7.25 1.61
C ARG A 78 -17.64 6.77 2.49
N LEU A 79 -17.77 6.91 3.81
CA LEU A 79 -16.78 6.41 4.75
C LEU A 79 -16.63 4.89 4.64
N ALA A 80 -17.73 4.14 4.63
CA ALA A 80 -17.69 2.69 4.47
C ALA A 80 -17.04 2.25 3.15
N MET A 81 -17.32 2.96 2.04
CA MET A 81 -16.66 2.71 0.76
C MET A 81 -15.16 3.04 0.80
N ALA A 82 -14.77 4.14 1.45
CA ALA A 82 -13.37 4.53 1.60
C ALA A 82 -12.59 3.52 2.45
N GLU A 83 -13.19 3.00 3.52
CA GLU A 83 -12.61 1.94 4.36
C GLU A 83 -12.39 0.66 3.55
N ALA A 84 -13.40 0.21 2.79
CA ALA A 84 -13.28 -0.97 1.92
C ALA A 84 -12.24 -0.79 0.79
N GLU A 85 -12.05 0.43 0.28
CA GLU A 85 -10.96 0.74 -0.66
C GLU A 85 -9.59 0.71 0.04
N ALA A 86 -9.48 1.26 1.24
CA ALA A 86 -8.24 1.23 2.01
C ALA A 86 -7.80 -0.20 2.35
N GLU A 87 -8.74 -1.07 2.73
CA GLU A 87 -8.46 -2.50 2.94
C GLU A 87 -7.92 -3.17 1.67
N ARG A 88 -8.54 -2.90 0.52
CA ARG A 88 -8.06 -3.41 -0.78
C ARG A 88 -6.68 -2.87 -1.14
N ALA A 89 -6.41 -1.60 -0.87
CA ALA A 89 -5.12 -0.98 -1.12
C ALA A 89 -4.01 -1.58 -0.24
N VAL A 90 -4.30 -1.83 1.05
CA VAL A 90 -3.39 -2.52 1.99
C VAL A 90 -3.06 -3.93 1.49
N GLU A 91 -4.06 -4.70 1.06
CA GLU A 91 -3.82 -6.03 0.51
C GLU A 91 -3.04 -5.99 -0.81
N GLY A 92 -3.30 -4.99 -1.66
CA GLY A 92 -2.52 -4.73 -2.87
C GLY A 92 -1.04 -4.45 -2.56
N ALA A 93 -0.75 -3.60 -1.57
CA ALA A 93 0.61 -3.30 -1.13
C ALA A 93 1.31 -4.54 -0.55
N ARG A 94 0.60 -5.36 0.24
CA ARG A 94 1.11 -6.64 0.75
C ARG A 94 1.43 -7.61 -0.37
N ALA A 95 0.56 -7.74 -1.38
CA ALA A 95 0.78 -8.57 -2.54
C ALA A 95 2.02 -8.11 -3.33
N ALA A 96 2.12 -6.82 -3.64
CA ALA A 96 3.29 -6.25 -4.32
C ALA A 96 4.60 -6.50 -3.55
N LYS A 97 4.56 -6.43 -2.21
CA LYS A 97 5.72 -6.72 -1.35
C LYS A 97 6.12 -8.20 -1.42
N ARG A 98 5.15 -9.12 -1.46
CA ARG A 98 5.41 -10.56 -1.63
C ARG A 98 6.06 -10.84 -2.98
N ASP A 99 5.56 -10.22 -4.04
CA ASP A 99 6.12 -10.37 -5.40
C ASP A 99 7.56 -9.86 -5.49
N GLN A 100 7.84 -8.68 -4.93
CA GLN A 100 9.21 -8.16 -4.86
C GLN A 100 10.13 -9.12 -4.09
N SER A 101 9.71 -9.57 -2.90
CA SER A 101 10.48 -10.50 -2.07
C SER A 101 10.78 -11.81 -2.81
N ALA A 102 9.84 -12.31 -3.61
CA ALA A 102 10.03 -13.52 -4.41
C ALA A 102 11.12 -13.32 -5.47
N VAL A 103 11.13 -12.17 -6.15
CA VAL A 103 12.16 -11.85 -7.16
C VAL A 103 13.53 -11.63 -6.52
N GLU A 104 13.59 -10.98 -5.35
CA GLU A 104 14.83 -10.82 -4.58
C GLU A 104 15.44 -12.19 -4.22
N LYS A 105 14.62 -13.14 -3.77
CA LYS A 105 15.07 -14.51 -3.50
C LYS A 105 15.62 -15.22 -4.75
N LEU A 106 14.99 -15.03 -5.90
CA LEU A 106 15.47 -15.59 -7.17
C LEU A 106 16.81 -14.97 -7.60
N LEU A 107 16.97 -13.65 -7.43
CA LEU A 107 18.23 -12.97 -7.68
C LEU A 107 19.34 -13.49 -6.77
N GLU A 108 19.04 -13.67 -5.49
CA GLU A 108 20.01 -14.18 -4.53
C GLU A 108 20.43 -15.62 -4.85
N ARG A 109 19.46 -16.49 -5.18
CA ARG A 109 19.77 -17.84 -5.67
C ARG A 109 20.66 -17.81 -6.91
N ALA A 110 20.37 -16.94 -7.88
CA ALA A 110 21.18 -16.80 -9.09
C ALA A 110 22.62 -16.31 -8.79
N ARG A 111 22.79 -15.43 -7.80
CA ARG A 111 24.11 -14.98 -7.32
C ARG A 111 24.89 -16.13 -6.69
N LEU A 112 24.27 -16.89 -5.79
CA LEU A 112 24.90 -18.05 -5.14
C LEU A 112 25.29 -19.14 -6.15
N GLU A 113 24.44 -19.39 -7.16
CA GLU A 113 24.76 -20.34 -8.23
C GLU A 113 25.95 -19.88 -9.09
N ALA A 114 26.07 -18.58 -9.36
CA ALA A 114 27.21 -18.01 -10.07
C ALA A 114 28.52 -18.17 -9.25
N LEU A 115 28.49 -17.82 -7.96
CA LEU A 115 29.64 -18.00 -7.06
C LEU A 115 30.10 -19.46 -6.97
N ARG A 116 29.16 -20.42 -6.91
CA ARG A 116 29.49 -21.86 -6.90
C ARG A 116 30.09 -22.34 -8.22
N ARG A 117 29.78 -21.71 -9.35
CA ARG A 117 30.40 -22.04 -10.64
C ARG A 117 31.81 -21.48 -10.72
N GLU A 118 31.99 -20.25 -10.24
CA GLU A 118 33.30 -19.60 -10.17
C GLU A 118 34.25 -20.38 -9.23
N ALA A 119 33.79 -20.77 -8.04
CA ALA A 119 34.55 -21.60 -7.12
C ALA A 119 35.03 -22.91 -7.76
N ARG A 120 34.12 -23.64 -8.42
CA ARG A 120 34.48 -24.87 -9.16
C ARG A 120 35.46 -24.59 -10.29
N SER A 121 35.29 -23.50 -11.03
CA SER A 121 36.24 -23.12 -12.08
C SER A 121 37.64 -22.81 -11.53
N LEU A 122 37.77 -22.32 -10.29
CA LEU A 122 39.05 -22.11 -9.63
C LEU A 122 39.66 -23.44 -9.16
N GLU A 123 38.84 -24.36 -8.67
CA GLU A 123 39.26 -25.72 -8.30
C GLU A 123 39.75 -26.53 -9.51
N ASP A 124 39.08 -26.40 -10.64
CA ASP A 124 39.42 -27.08 -11.89
C ASP A 124 40.64 -26.46 -12.62
N GLN A 125 41.19 -25.34 -12.12
CA GLN A 125 42.37 -24.74 -12.74
C GLN A 125 43.59 -25.63 -12.54
N PRO A 126 44.40 -25.85 -13.60
CA PRO A 126 45.58 -26.68 -13.49
C PRO A 126 46.58 -26.06 -12.49
N HIS A 127 46.81 -26.77 -11.39
CA HIS A 127 47.85 -26.41 -10.44
C HIS A 127 49.23 -26.60 -11.08
N HIS A 128 49.87 -25.48 -11.44
CA HIS A 128 51.26 -25.48 -11.87
C HIS A 128 52.14 -25.70 -10.62
N LYS A 129 52.69 -26.92 -10.48
CA LYS A 129 53.74 -27.16 -9.49
C LYS A 129 54.91 -26.23 -9.80
N LYS A 130 55.25 -25.31 -8.88
CA LYS A 130 56.55 -24.62 -8.92
C LYS A 130 57.62 -25.69 -8.92
N ARG A 131 58.24 -25.93 -10.08
CA ARG A 131 59.45 -26.75 -10.17
C ARG A 131 60.55 -25.92 -9.53
N HIS A 132 60.77 -26.08 -8.23
CA HIS A 132 62.04 -25.70 -7.65
C HIS A 132 63.08 -26.62 -8.29
N GLY A 133 63.87 -26.07 -9.22
CA GLY A 133 65.01 -26.80 -9.79
C GLY A 133 65.98 -27.18 -8.67
N PRO A 134 66.64 -28.34 -8.76
CA PRO A 134 67.68 -28.69 -7.81
C PRO A 134 68.81 -27.67 -7.94
N CYS A 135 69.20 -27.07 -6.80
CA CYS A 135 70.37 -26.22 -6.66
C CYS A 135 71.66 -27.03 -6.82
#